data_AF-A0AAE1TTV2-F1
#
_entry.id   AF-A0AAE1TTV2-F1
#
_cell.length_a   1.000
_cell.length_b   1.000
_cell.length_c   1.000
_cell.angle_alpha   90.00
_cell.angle_beta   90.00
_cell.angle_gamma   90.00
#
_symmetry.space_group_name_H-M   'P 1'
#
loop_
_entity.id
_entity.type
_entity.pdbx_description
1 polymer ?
#
loop_
_entity_poly.entity_id
_entity_poly.type
_entity_poly.pdbx_seq_one_letter_code
_entity_poly.pdbx_strand_id
1 'polypeptide(L)'
;MGAPDVQLPGVGPEAGEEPLFDPTLLTALDWTPVKYMKNGVTSANPGQGLLVRPLCKADYDRGFLQLLAQLTKVGDISREKFEERFDTMRRCGGHYYVTVIEDLTCGKIIASATLACELKFIRDCAKRGRLEDVVVSDEYRGRQLGKLIVTTINLLAKKAGCYKLGLDCKDEMKAFYSSLGYVSEKGNDNTMIIRF
;
A
#
# COMPACT_ATOMS: atom_id res chain seq x y z
N MET A 1 17.17 11.70 49.64
CA MET A 1 16.00 11.27 48.84
C MET A 1 16.33 11.50 47.38
N GLY A 2 16.88 10.49 46.69
CA GLY A 2 17.06 10.53 45.24
C GLY A 2 15.92 9.74 44.61
N ALA A 3 15.21 10.36 43.67
CA ALA A 3 14.18 9.67 42.89
C ALA A 3 14.83 8.54 42.07
N PRO A 4 14.17 7.39 41.91
CA PRO A 4 14.69 6.34 41.05
C PRO A 4 14.61 6.80 39.58
N ASP A 5 15.69 6.55 38.87
CA ASP A 5 15.81 6.78 37.43
C ASP A 5 14.77 5.90 36.72
N VAL A 6 13.78 6.52 36.08
CA VAL A 6 12.79 5.80 35.26
C VAL A 6 13.43 5.59 33.90
N GLN A 7 14.07 4.44 33.73
CA GLN A 7 14.50 3.97 32.41
C GLN A 7 13.24 3.77 31.55
N LEU A 8 13.02 4.68 30.59
CA LEU A 8 12.02 4.47 29.54
C LEU A 8 12.40 3.19 28.78
N PRO A 9 11.45 2.28 28.50
CA PRO A 9 11.76 1.07 27.77
C PRO A 9 12.22 1.46 26.36
N GLY A 10 13.50 1.23 26.08
CA GLY A 10 14.04 1.38 24.74
C GLY A 10 13.25 0.49 23.80
N VAL A 11 12.62 1.10 22.79
CA VAL A 11 11.98 0.39 21.69
C VAL A 11 13.09 -0.38 20.97
N GLY A 12 13.19 -1.68 21.24
CA GLY A 12 14.18 -2.53 20.61
C GLY A 12 14.00 -2.55 19.08
N PRO A 13 15.06 -2.85 18.31
CA PRO A 13 15.01 -2.90 16.84
C PRO A 13 13.92 -3.83 16.29
N GLU A 14 13.46 -4.82 17.06
CA GLU A 14 12.39 -5.74 16.65
C GLU A 14 10.99 -5.09 16.57
N ALA A 15 10.71 -4.04 17.35
CA ALA A 15 9.40 -3.39 17.34
C ALA A 15 9.17 -2.53 16.09
N GLY A 16 10.25 -2.12 15.39
CA GLY A 16 10.17 -1.33 14.16
C GLY A 16 9.75 -2.14 12.92
N GLU A 17 10.06 -3.44 12.90
CA GLU A 17 9.82 -4.35 11.77
C GLU A 17 8.41 -4.94 11.75
N GLU A 18 7.62 -4.67 12.78
CA GLU A 18 6.28 -5.22 12.89
C GLU A 18 5.39 -4.75 11.73
N PRO A 19 4.75 -5.67 10.97
CA PRO A 19 4.03 -5.30 9.77
C PRO A 19 2.65 -4.71 10.10
N LEU A 20 2.20 -3.78 9.25
CA LEU A 20 0.90 -3.13 9.37
C LEU A 20 -0.27 -4.13 9.33
N PHE A 21 -0.14 -5.18 8.54
CA PHE A 21 -1.10 -6.27 8.43
C PHE A 21 -0.37 -7.61 8.23
N ASP A 22 -1.07 -8.73 8.37
CA ASP A 22 -0.50 -10.07 8.24
C ASP A 22 0.15 -10.29 6.84
N PRO A 23 1.49 -10.47 6.75
CA PRO A 23 2.19 -10.68 5.49
C PRO A 23 1.74 -11.93 4.73
N THR A 24 1.18 -12.93 5.41
CA THR A 24 0.70 -14.17 4.76
C THR A 24 -0.43 -13.91 3.77
N LEU A 25 -1.14 -12.78 3.90
CA LEU A 25 -2.15 -12.37 2.93
C LEU A 25 -1.55 -12.12 1.54
N LEU A 26 -0.29 -11.65 1.46
CA LEU A 26 0.41 -11.37 0.20
C LEU A 26 1.01 -12.63 -0.43
N THR A 27 1.48 -13.58 0.39
CA THR A 27 2.04 -14.84 -0.10
C THR A 27 0.95 -15.80 -0.56
N ALA A 28 -0.26 -15.70 -0.01
CA ALA A 28 -1.41 -16.52 -0.36
C ALA A 28 -2.31 -15.92 -1.47
N LEU A 29 -1.79 -14.99 -2.27
CA LEU A 29 -2.53 -14.41 -3.42
C LEU A 29 -2.53 -15.37 -4.61
N ASP A 30 -3.70 -15.56 -5.23
CA ASP A 30 -3.82 -16.34 -6.47
C ASP A 30 -3.51 -15.47 -7.69
N TRP A 31 -2.29 -15.64 -8.23
CA TRP A 31 -1.83 -14.94 -9.43
C TRP A 31 -2.20 -15.66 -10.74
N THR A 32 -2.81 -16.85 -10.69
CA THR A 32 -3.16 -17.66 -11.88
C THR A 32 -3.99 -16.88 -12.92
N PRO A 33 -4.96 -16.04 -12.54
CA PRO A 33 -5.76 -15.26 -13.49
C PRO A 33 -4.99 -14.10 -14.16
N VAL A 34 -3.83 -13.71 -13.64
CA VAL A 34 -3.07 -12.55 -14.11
C VAL A 34 -2.23 -12.95 -15.33
N LYS A 35 -2.57 -12.42 -16.52
CA LYS A 35 -1.89 -12.78 -17.78
C LYS A 35 -1.00 -11.69 -18.38
N TYR A 36 -1.07 -10.46 -17.88
CA TYR A 36 -0.37 -9.31 -18.45
C TYR A 36 1.00 -9.02 -17.81
N MET A 37 1.39 -9.77 -16.78
CA MET A 37 2.71 -9.66 -16.17
C MET A 37 3.73 -10.45 -16.99
N LYS A 38 4.86 -9.83 -17.32
CA LYS A 38 5.95 -10.51 -18.05
C LYS A 38 6.85 -11.26 -17.08
N ASN A 39 7.52 -12.31 -17.57
CA ASN A 39 8.56 -13.05 -16.85
C ASN A 39 8.13 -13.68 -15.52
N GLY A 40 6.83 -13.98 -15.35
CA GLY A 40 6.32 -14.62 -14.13
C GLY A 40 6.42 -13.77 -12.86
N VAL A 41 6.51 -12.44 -12.99
CA VAL A 41 6.58 -11.51 -11.86
C VAL A 41 5.29 -11.58 -11.04
N THR A 42 5.42 -11.78 -9.72
CA THR A 42 4.32 -11.84 -8.74
C THR A 42 4.73 -11.16 -7.43
N SER A 43 3.82 -11.03 -6.46
CA SER A 43 4.18 -10.54 -5.12
C SER A 43 5.21 -11.42 -4.40
N ALA A 44 5.16 -12.75 -4.63
CA ALA A 44 6.11 -13.69 -4.04
C ALA A 44 7.45 -13.77 -4.80
N ASN A 45 7.46 -13.35 -6.08
CA ASN A 45 8.65 -13.29 -6.92
C ASN A 45 8.68 -11.96 -7.71
N PRO A 46 8.95 -10.83 -7.04
CA PRO A 46 8.83 -9.50 -7.66
C PRO A 46 10.00 -9.14 -8.58
N GLY A 47 11.09 -9.91 -8.53
CA GLY A 47 12.35 -9.63 -9.20
C GLY A 47 13.52 -9.76 -8.23
N GLN A 48 14.72 -9.95 -8.76
CA GLN A 48 15.92 -10.09 -7.95
C GLN A 48 16.16 -8.82 -7.11
N GLY A 49 16.43 -9.01 -5.82
CA GLY A 49 16.70 -7.90 -4.89
C GLY A 49 15.47 -7.11 -4.46
N LEU A 50 14.26 -7.50 -4.88
CA LEU A 50 13.02 -6.81 -4.52
C LEU A 50 12.19 -7.62 -3.53
N LEU A 51 11.47 -6.92 -2.66
CA LEU A 51 10.55 -7.53 -1.69
C LEU A 51 9.21 -6.79 -1.68
N VAL A 52 8.11 -7.51 -1.88
CA VAL A 52 6.75 -6.98 -1.67
C VAL A 52 6.30 -7.37 -0.28
N ARG A 53 5.97 -6.39 0.56
CA ARG A 53 5.58 -6.63 1.96
C ARG A 53 4.65 -5.54 2.50
N PRO A 54 4.00 -5.76 3.66
CA PRO A 54 3.33 -4.69 4.39
C PRO A 54 4.32 -3.60 4.80
N LEU A 55 3.83 -2.36 4.91
CA LEU A 55 4.54 -1.28 5.58
C LEU A 55 4.88 -1.68 7.03
N CYS A 56 6.03 -1.26 7.54
CA CYS A 56 6.40 -1.32 8.96
C CYS A 56 6.86 0.06 9.46
N LYS A 57 7.05 0.21 10.78
CA LYS A 57 7.47 1.50 11.36
C LYS A 57 8.88 1.91 10.93
N ALA A 58 9.78 0.95 10.73
CA ALA A 58 11.14 1.19 10.25
C ALA A 58 11.19 1.80 8.84
N ASP A 59 10.10 1.72 8.06
CA ASP A 59 10.04 2.32 6.73
C ASP A 59 10.10 3.85 6.71
N TYR A 60 9.91 4.48 7.88
CA TYR A 60 10.24 5.90 8.06
C TYR A 60 11.69 6.20 7.64
N ASP A 61 12.63 5.33 8.02
CA ASP A 61 14.07 5.47 7.70
C ASP A 61 14.43 4.95 6.31
N ARG A 62 13.57 4.12 5.72
CA ARG A 62 13.76 3.54 4.38
C ARG A 62 13.20 4.41 3.26
N GLY A 63 12.88 5.66 3.55
CA GLY A 63 12.51 6.64 2.53
C GLY A 63 11.03 6.66 2.15
N PHE A 64 10.13 6.07 2.94
CA PHE A 64 8.72 5.94 2.58
C PHE A 64 8.03 7.31 2.35
N LEU A 65 8.29 8.30 3.21
CA LEU A 65 7.71 9.64 3.05
C LEU A 65 8.28 10.38 1.84
N GLN A 66 9.56 10.16 1.53
CA GLN A 66 10.23 10.70 0.35
C GLN A 66 9.65 10.11 -0.94
N LEU A 67 9.30 8.81 -0.93
CA LEU A 67 8.58 8.19 -2.03
C LEU A 67 7.19 8.83 -2.21
N LEU A 68 6.40 8.97 -1.14
CA LEU A 68 5.06 9.58 -1.20
C LEU A 68 5.11 11.04 -1.68
N ALA A 69 6.20 11.77 -1.37
CA ALA A 69 6.41 13.14 -1.84
C ALA A 69 6.49 13.25 -3.37
N GLN A 70 6.80 12.16 -4.08
CA GLN A 70 6.75 12.14 -5.55
C GLN A 70 5.31 12.09 -6.10
N LEU A 71 4.33 11.71 -5.29
CA LEU A 71 2.91 11.65 -5.66
C LEU A 71 2.19 12.95 -5.31
N THR A 72 2.38 13.45 -4.08
CA THR A 72 1.67 14.62 -3.56
C THR A 72 2.43 15.26 -2.40
N LYS A 73 1.93 16.39 -1.89
CA LYS A 73 2.49 17.05 -0.70
C LYS A 73 2.27 16.18 0.54
N VAL A 74 3.37 15.73 1.17
CA VAL A 74 3.34 15.00 2.45
C VAL A 74 3.34 15.92 3.68
N GLY A 75 4.00 17.08 3.60
CA GLY A 75 4.19 18.00 4.72
C GLY A 75 5.27 17.53 5.72
N ASP A 76 5.32 18.19 6.87
CA ASP A 76 6.33 17.93 7.92
C ASP A 76 5.81 16.88 8.91
N ILE A 77 6.14 15.62 8.62
CA ILE A 77 5.78 14.45 9.44
C ILE A 77 7.01 14.02 10.24
N SER A 78 6.94 14.15 11.57
CA SER A 78 7.96 13.59 12.46
C SER A 78 7.78 12.07 12.60
N ARG A 79 8.80 11.39 13.14
CA ARG A 79 8.73 9.95 13.44
C ARG A 79 7.53 9.61 14.31
N GLU A 80 7.28 10.40 15.35
CA GLU A 80 6.20 10.17 16.31
C GLU A 80 4.84 10.24 15.62
N LYS A 81 4.63 11.23 14.74
CA LYS A 81 3.40 11.35 13.94
C LYS A 81 3.22 10.17 12.97
N PHE A 82 4.32 9.69 12.38
CA PHE A 82 4.29 8.54 11.50
C PHE A 82 3.90 7.27 12.25
N GLU A 83 4.54 7.01 13.39
CA GLU A 83 4.27 5.84 14.23
C GLU A 83 2.86 5.87 14.83
N GLU A 84 2.37 7.02 15.28
CA GLU A 84 1.00 7.19 15.77
C GLU A 84 -0.04 6.91 14.66
N ARG A 85 0.22 7.40 13.44
CA ARG A 85 -0.64 7.12 12.29
C ARG A 85 -0.62 5.63 11.94
N PHE A 86 0.56 5.02 11.93
CA PHE A 86 0.73 3.58 11.70
C PHE A 86 -0.08 2.77 12.71
N ASP A 87 0.07 3.05 14.00
CA ASP A 87 -0.64 2.33 15.07
C ASP A 87 -2.16 2.51 14.98
N THR A 88 -2.61 3.68 14.56
CA THR A 88 -4.04 3.95 14.32
C THR A 88 -4.58 3.14 13.14
N MET A 89 -3.86 3.09 12.02
CA MET A 89 -4.23 2.25 10.88
C MET A 89 -4.26 0.77 11.25
N ARG A 90 -3.27 0.31 12.02
CA ARG A 90 -3.12 -1.07 12.46
C ARG A 90 -4.25 -1.52 13.39
N ARG A 91 -4.65 -0.66 14.34
CA ARG A 91 -5.80 -0.90 15.23
C ARG A 91 -7.13 -1.02 14.47
N CYS A 92 -7.25 -0.35 13.32
CA CYS A 92 -8.36 -0.53 12.38
C CYS A 92 -8.18 -1.80 11.55
N GLY A 93 -8.08 -2.95 12.23
CA GLY A 93 -7.83 -4.25 11.63
C GLY A 93 -8.76 -4.52 10.44
N GLY A 94 -8.18 -4.89 9.30
CA GLY A 94 -8.91 -5.21 8.08
C GLY A 94 -9.33 -4.01 7.22
N HIS A 95 -9.02 -2.78 7.63
CA HIS A 95 -9.36 -1.55 6.89
C HIS A 95 -8.22 -0.99 6.04
N TYR A 96 -6.96 -1.15 6.45
CA TYR A 96 -5.81 -0.58 5.75
C TYR A 96 -4.78 -1.64 5.43
N TYR A 97 -4.40 -1.74 4.15
CA TYR A 97 -3.32 -2.60 3.69
C TYR A 97 -2.34 -1.78 2.86
N VAL A 98 -1.51 -0.99 3.54
CA VAL A 98 -0.41 -0.25 2.91
C VAL A 98 0.68 -1.25 2.54
N THR A 99 0.86 -1.48 1.24
CA THR A 99 1.80 -2.46 0.70
C THR A 99 2.92 -1.73 0.00
N VAL A 100 4.16 -2.12 0.29
CA VAL A 100 5.37 -1.51 -0.26
C VAL A 100 6.18 -2.51 -1.09
N ILE A 101 6.98 -1.97 -2.01
CA ILE A 101 8.09 -2.69 -2.64
C ILE A 101 9.38 -2.07 -2.12
N GLU A 102 10.21 -2.90 -1.51
CA GLU A 102 11.54 -2.53 -1.05
C GLU A 102 12.60 -3.05 -2.03
N ASP A 103 13.60 -2.21 -2.33
CA ASP A 103 14.85 -2.66 -2.93
C ASP A 103 15.85 -2.99 -1.82
N LEU A 104 16.13 -4.28 -1.66
CA LEU A 104 17.00 -4.82 -0.62
C LEU A 104 18.48 -4.49 -0.85
N THR A 105 18.88 -4.07 -2.05
CA THR A 105 20.26 -3.70 -2.35
C THR A 105 20.64 -2.36 -1.75
N CYS A 106 19.67 -1.43 -1.65
CA CYS A 106 19.87 -0.10 -1.08
C CYS A 106 19.03 0.17 0.18
N GLY A 107 18.18 -0.78 0.59
CA GLY A 107 17.34 -0.67 1.79
C GLY A 107 16.29 0.44 1.70
N LYS A 108 15.74 0.70 0.49
CA LYS A 108 14.78 1.77 0.26
C LYS A 108 13.43 1.27 -0.23
N ILE A 109 12.38 1.97 0.17
CA ILE A 109 11.03 1.80 -0.37
C ILE A 109 10.93 2.50 -1.72
N ILE A 110 10.66 1.73 -2.77
CA ILE A 110 10.69 2.17 -4.16
C ILE A 110 9.31 2.19 -4.83
N ALA A 111 8.31 1.53 -4.24
CA ALA A 111 6.91 1.65 -4.66
C ALA A 111 5.97 1.42 -3.48
N SER A 112 4.77 1.98 -3.56
CA SER A 112 3.71 1.81 -2.56
C SER A 112 2.33 1.87 -3.21
N ALA A 113 1.38 1.17 -2.63
CA ALA A 113 -0.05 1.37 -2.85
C ALA A 113 -0.85 0.95 -1.62
N THR A 114 -2.02 1.55 -1.44
CA THR A 114 -2.89 1.30 -0.29
C THR A 114 -4.20 0.67 -0.76
N LEU A 115 -4.59 -0.44 -0.13
CA LEU A 115 -5.99 -0.87 -0.12
C LEU A 115 -6.67 -0.29 1.12
N ALA A 116 -7.68 0.55 0.93
CA ALA A 116 -8.59 0.99 1.98
C ALA A 116 -9.93 0.24 1.86
N CYS A 117 -10.29 -0.54 2.89
CA CYS A 117 -11.53 -1.30 2.94
C CYS A 117 -12.60 -0.56 3.75
N GLU A 118 -13.72 -0.29 3.11
CA GLU A 118 -14.89 0.34 3.70
C GLU A 118 -15.98 -0.72 3.94
N LEU A 119 -16.50 -0.78 5.18
CA LEU A 119 -17.67 -1.59 5.52
C LEU A 119 -18.94 -0.88 5.04
N LYS A 120 -19.89 -1.64 4.47
CA LYS A 120 -21.16 -1.12 3.97
C LYS A 120 -22.30 -1.94 4.55
N PHE A 121 -23.47 -1.33 4.77
CA PHE A 121 -24.71 -2.09 5.04
C PHE A 121 -25.33 -2.67 3.75
N ILE A 122 -25.18 -1.93 2.63
CA ILE A 122 -25.64 -2.39 1.33
C ILE A 122 -24.91 -3.66 0.89
N ARG A 123 -25.51 -4.39 -0.04
CA ARG A 123 -24.95 -5.65 -0.59
C ARG A 123 -24.69 -6.70 0.50
N ASP A 124 -25.62 -6.82 1.46
CA ASP A 124 -25.53 -7.79 2.56
C ASP A 124 -24.27 -7.59 3.43
N CYS A 125 -24.16 -6.40 4.02
CA CYS A 125 -23.05 -6.05 4.90
C CYS A 125 -21.64 -6.16 4.25
N ALA A 126 -21.53 -5.93 2.94
CA ALA A 126 -20.30 -6.19 2.18
C ALA A 126 -19.17 -5.18 2.44
N LYS A 127 -17.99 -5.49 1.89
CA LYS A 127 -16.80 -4.62 1.88
C LYS A 127 -16.55 -4.00 0.51
N ARG A 128 -16.18 -2.72 0.49
CA ARG A 128 -15.76 -1.98 -0.71
C ARG A 128 -14.28 -1.60 -0.57
N GLY A 129 -13.44 -2.01 -1.53
CA GLY A 129 -12.01 -1.64 -1.51
C GLY A 129 -11.73 -0.37 -2.29
N ARG A 130 -10.84 0.51 -1.85
CA ARG A 130 -10.32 1.63 -2.63
C ARG A 130 -8.83 1.46 -2.82
N LEU A 131 -8.36 1.64 -4.05
CA LEU A 131 -6.94 1.70 -4.35
C LEU A 131 -6.52 3.17 -4.24
N GLU A 132 -5.67 3.46 -3.27
CA GLU A 132 -5.20 4.81 -2.94
C GLU A 132 -3.66 4.85 -2.96
N ASP A 133 -3.12 6.06 -3.02
CA ASP A 133 -1.69 6.38 -2.82
C ASP A 133 -0.71 5.51 -3.64
N VAL A 134 -1.06 5.23 -4.90
CA VAL A 134 -0.20 4.48 -5.82
C VAL A 134 0.97 5.35 -6.26
N VAL A 135 2.18 4.92 -5.93
CA VAL A 135 3.41 5.61 -6.32
C VAL A 135 4.53 4.62 -6.61
N VAL A 136 5.34 4.95 -7.61
CA VAL A 136 6.59 4.26 -7.95
C VAL A 136 7.67 5.33 -8.11
N SER A 137 8.80 5.12 -7.44
CA SER A 137 9.99 5.96 -7.58
C SER A 137 10.32 6.14 -9.05
N ASP A 138 10.51 7.39 -9.46
CA ASP A 138 10.97 7.79 -10.79
C ASP A 138 12.17 6.99 -11.31
N GLU A 139 13.16 6.69 -10.46
CA GLU A 139 14.34 5.87 -10.80
C GLU A 139 14.00 4.41 -11.20
N TYR A 140 12.82 3.93 -10.79
CA TYR A 140 12.36 2.55 -10.98
C TYR A 140 11.17 2.43 -11.95
N ARG A 141 10.75 3.53 -12.59
CA ARG A 141 9.66 3.51 -13.58
C ARG A 141 10.05 2.67 -14.81
N GLY A 142 9.03 2.15 -15.50
CA GLY A 142 9.23 1.28 -16.67
C GLY A 142 9.59 -0.19 -16.34
N ARG A 143 9.83 -0.54 -15.06
CA ARG A 143 10.24 -1.89 -14.62
C ARG A 143 9.08 -2.79 -14.18
N GLN A 144 7.86 -2.56 -14.67
CA GLN A 144 6.61 -3.25 -14.28
C GLN A 144 6.16 -3.08 -12.81
N LEU A 145 6.88 -2.35 -11.96
CA LEU A 145 6.55 -2.21 -10.53
C LEU A 145 5.16 -1.62 -10.26
N GLY A 146 4.73 -0.64 -11.07
CA GLY A 146 3.38 -0.09 -10.98
C GLY A 146 2.31 -1.14 -11.25
N LYS A 147 2.52 -2.01 -12.25
CA LYS A 147 1.60 -3.13 -12.53
C LYS A 147 1.62 -4.12 -11.38
N LEU A 148 2.81 -4.50 -10.90
CA LEU A 148 2.99 -5.43 -9.79
C LEU A 148 2.24 -4.96 -8.54
N ILE A 149 2.45 -3.73 -8.08
CA ILE A 149 1.84 -3.26 -6.83
C ILE A 149 0.32 -3.11 -6.96
N VAL A 150 -0.19 -2.57 -8.08
CA VAL A 150 -1.62 -2.43 -8.31
C VAL A 150 -2.31 -3.80 -8.42
N THR A 151 -1.73 -4.74 -9.16
CA THR A 151 -2.27 -6.11 -9.26
C THR A 151 -2.25 -6.82 -7.91
N THR A 152 -1.21 -6.62 -7.10
CA THR A 152 -1.16 -7.14 -5.73
C THR A 152 -2.36 -6.63 -4.92
N ILE A 153 -2.65 -5.33 -4.98
CA ILE A 153 -3.82 -4.75 -4.31
C ILE A 153 -5.15 -5.29 -4.88
N ASN A 154 -5.26 -5.49 -6.20
CA ASN A 154 -6.45 -6.08 -6.82
C ASN A 154 -6.78 -7.46 -6.25
N LEU A 155 -5.75 -8.33 -6.18
CA LEU A 155 -5.88 -9.68 -5.64
C LEU A 155 -6.15 -9.65 -4.13
N LEU A 156 -5.50 -8.74 -3.41
CA LEU A 156 -5.70 -8.56 -1.97
C LEU A 156 -7.12 -8.08 -1.66
N ALA A 157 -7.70 -7.17 -2.44
CA ALA A 157 -9.08 -6.72 -2.28
C ALA A 157 -10.08 -7.87 -2.46
N LYS A 158 -9.84 -8.73 -3.46
CA LYS A 158 -10.64 -9.94 -3.66
C LYS A 158 -10.50 -10.90 -2.48
N LYS A 159 -9.28 -11.17 -2.01
CA LYS A 159 -9.00 -12.04 -0.86
C LYS A 159 -9.60 -11.48 0.45
N ALA A 160 -9.60 -10.17 0.60
CA ALA A 160 -10.24 -9.46 1.70
C ALA A 160 -11.77 -9.45 1.60
N GLY A 161 -12.38 -10.05 0.56
CA GLY A 161 -13.83 -10.16 0.42
C GLY A 161 -14.50 -8.87 -0.04
N CYS A 162 -13.79 -7.97 -0.73
CA CYS A 162 -14.41 -6.79 -1.33
C CYS A 162 -15.29 -7.18 -2.52
N TYR A 163 -16.53 -6.69 -2.57
CA TYR A 163 -17.43 -6.94 -3.70
C TYR A 163 -17.04 -6.15 -4.96
N LYS A 164 -16.33 -5.03 -4.79
CA LYS A 164 -15.68 -4.29 -5.87
C LYS A 164 -14.48 -3.49 -5.36
N LEU A 165 -13.53 -3.21 -6.26
CA LEU A 165 -12.37 -2.31 -6.09
C LEU A 165 -12.49 -1.13 -7.08
N GLY A 166 -11.98 0.05 -6.72
CA GLY A 166 -11.98 1.21 -7.60
C GLY A 166 -11.04 2.28 -7.08
N LEU A 167 -10.82 3.30 -7.89
CA LEU A 167 -9.82 4.33 -7.73
C LEU A 167 -10.27 5.60 -8.45
N ASP A 168 -9.67 6.72 -8.09
CA ASP A 168 -9.70 7.94 -8.88
C ASP A 168 -8.35 8.14 -9.58
N CYS A 169 -8.34 8.55 -10.85
CA CYS A 169 -7.10 8.83 -11.56
C CYS A 169 -7.26 9.94 -12.60
N LYS A 170 -6.13 10.54 -12.98
CA LYS A 170 -6.06 11.46 -14.13
C LYS A 170 -6.36 10.72 -15.43
N ASP A 171 -6.89 11.43 -16.42
CA ASP A 171 -7.23 10.86 -17.72
C ASP A 171 -6.07 10.14 -18.40
N GLU A 172 -4.86 10.69 -18.30
CA GLU A 172 -3.62 10.09 -18.84
C GLU A 172 -3.31 8.70 -18.25
N MET A 173 -3.82 8.40 -17.05
CA MET A 173 -3.61 7.12 -16.38
C MET A 173 -4.69 6.08 -16.69
N LYS A 174 -5.78 6.45 -17.37
CA LYS A 174 -6.88 5.52 -17.69
C LYS A 174 -6.37 4.29 -18.46
N ALA A 175 -5.53 4.48 -19.47
CA ALA A 175 -4.97 3.37 -20.24
C ALA A 175 -4.16 2.39 -19.38
N PHE A 176 -3.40 2.90 -18.41
CA PHE A 176 -2.64 2.09 -17.47
C PHE A 176 -3.58 1.22 -16.61
N TYR A 177 -4.59 1.81 -15.96
CA TYR A 177 -5.50 1.06 -15.09
C TYR A 177 -6.42 0.11 -15.89
N SER A 178 -6.88 0.50 -17.08
CA SER A 178 -7.66 -0.38 -17.94
C SER A 178 -6.87 -1.63 -18.36
N SER A 179 -5.55 -1.50 -18.57
CA SER A 179 -4.69 -2.66 -18.83
C SER A 179 -4.61 -3.67 -17.66
N LEU A 180 -5.07 -3.27 -16.47
CA LEU A 180 -5.08 -4.07 -15.24
C LEU A 180 -6.49 -4.54 -14.85
N GLY A 181 -7.49 -4.31 -15.71
CA GLY A 181 -8.86 -4.79 -15.53
C GLY A 181 -9.86 -3.76 -14.98
N TYR A 182 -9.45 -2.51 -14.78
CA TYR A 182 -10.37 -1.43 -14.42
C TYR A 182 -11.18 -0.97 -15.63
N VAL A 183 -12.39 -0.47 -15.39
CA VAL A 183 -13.26 0.11 -16.44
C VAL A 183 -13.88 1.39 -15.92
N SER A 184 -14.00 2.41 -16.77
CA SER A 184 -14.82 3.59 -16.49
C SER A 184 -16.30 3.21 -16.55
N GLU A 185 -17.03 3.45 -15.47
CA GLU A 185 -18.50 3.28 -15.45
C GLU A 185 -19.14 4.50 -16.14
N LYS A 186 -19.46 4.40 -17.43
CA LYS A 186 -20.05 5.51 -18.21
C LYS A 186 -21.27 6.10 -17.49
N GLY A 187 -21.23 7.41 -17.23
CA GLY A 187 -22.28 8.13 -16.52
C GLY A 187 -22.14 8.14 -14.99
N ASN A 188 -21.12 7.46 -14.46
CA ASN A 188 -20.77 7.39 -13.05
C ASN A 188 -19.24 7.45 -12.84
N ASP A 189 -18.51 8.03 -13.78
CA ASP A 189 -17.05 8.15 -13.80
C ASP A 189 -16.57 9.59 -13.48
N ASN A 190 -17.45 10.41 -12.93
CA ASN A 190 -17.13 11.76 -12.48
C ASN A 190 -16.70 11.76 -11.01
N THR A 191 -15.57 12.39 -10.71
CA THR A 191 -15.11 12.65 -9.34
C THR A 191 -15.47 14.09 -8.95
N MET A 192 -16.16 14.28 -7.83
CA MET A 192 -16.52 15.61 -7.29
C MET A 192 -15.81 15.82 -5.94
N ILE A 193 -15.15 16.96 -5.76
CA ILE A 193 -14.30 17.22 -4.58
C ILE A 193 -14.59 18.63 -4.03
N ILE A 194 -14.84 18.72 -2.72
CA ILE A 194 -14.73 19.96 -1.95
C ILE A 194 -13.45 19.89 -1.12
N ARG A 195 -12.72 21.00 -1.01
CA ARG A 195 -11.50 21.11 -0.19
C ARG A 195 -11.79 22.02 1.00
N PHE A 196 -11.29 21.63 2.16
CA PHE A 196 -11.37 22.39 3.42
C PHE A 196 -9.99 22.87 3.82
#